data_AF-A0A7D8YIK7-F1
#
_entry.id   AF-A0A7D8YIK7-F1
#
_cell.length_a   1.000
_cell.length_b   1.000
_cell.length_c   1.000
_cell.angle_alpha   90.00
_cell.angle_beta   90.00
_cell.angle_gamma   90.00
#
_symmetry.space_group_name_H-M   'P 1'
#
loop_
_entity.id
_entity.type
_entity.pdbx_description
1 polymer ?
#
loop_
_entity_poly.entity_id
_entity_poly.type
_entity_poly.pdbx_seq_one_letter_code
_entity_poly.pdbx_strand_id
1 'polypeptide(L)' 'MDADTGHRTETRGPGVETGQDAADWLVPLERLTREDLPCVGGKNASLGELLGALADAGVRVAIVR' A
#
# COMPACT_ATOMS: atom_id res chain seq x y z
N MET A 1 -6.73 39.72 -8.82
CA MET A 1 -5.28 39.50 -8.71
C MET A 1 -4.96 39.22 -7.24
N ASP A 2 -5.64 38.26 -6.61
CA ASP A 2 -5.47 36.79 -6.66
C ASP A 2 -4.26 36.40 -5.77
N ALA A 3 -4.37 35.61 -4.71
CA ALA A 3 -5.29 34.51 -4.47
C ALA A 3 -5.62 34.34 -2.96
N ASP A 4 -6.90 34.08 -2.73
CA ASP A 4 -7.46 33.44 -1.54
C ASP A 4 -6.80 32.06 -1.35
N THR A 5 -5.84 31.96 -0.41
CA THR A 5 -5.30 30.67 0.03
C THR A 5 -6.16 30.18 1.17
N GLY A 6 -7.28 29.54 0.81
CA GLY A 6 -8.19 28.91 1.75
C GLY A 6 -7.46 27.94 2.66
N HIS A 7 -7.39 28.27 3.94
CA HIS A 7 -7.03 27.35 5.01
C HIS A 7 -8.18 26.33 5.10
N ARG A 8 -8.03 25.17 4.47
CA ARG A 8 -8.98 24.06 4.64
C ARG A 8 -8.83 23.56 6.07
N THR A 9 -9.68 24.06 6.96
CA THR A 9 -9.91 23.46 8.26
C THR A 9 -10.62 22.13 8.03
N GLU A 10 -9.88 21.04 8.05
CA GLU A 10 -10.44 19.70 8.15
C GLU A 10 -11.22 19.61 9.47
N THR A 11 -12.54 19.62 9.37
CA THR A 11 -13.45 19.33 10.47
C THR A 11 -13.19 17.89 10.92
N ARG A 12 -12.42 17.74 12.00
CA ARG A 12 -12.18 16.45 12.66
C ARG A 12 -13.51 15.95 13.23
N GLY A 13 -14.09 14.94 12.58
CA GLY A 13 -15.30 14.23 13.04
C GLY A 13 -15.09 13.55 14.41
N PRO A 14 -16.17 13.05 15.05
CA PRO A 14 -16.13 12.53 16.41
C PRO A 14 -15.20 11.32 16.48
N GLY A 15 -14.42 11.24 17.56
CA GLY A 15 -13.24 10.40 17.73
C GLY A 15 -13.39 8.97 17.21
N VAL A 16 -12.67 8.67 16.13
CA VAL A 16 -12.43 7.31 15.68
C VAL A 16 -11.35 6.71 16.56
N GLU A 17 -11.68 5.59 17.18
CA GLU A 17 -10.87 4.78 18.06
C GLU A 17 -9.49 4.55 17.41
N THR A 18 -8.46 5.20 17.97
CA THR A 18 -7.07 4.95 17.61
C THR A 18 -6.69 3.56 18.12
N GLY A 19 -6.88 2.55 17.28
CA GLY A 19 -6.53 1.18 17.65
C GLY A 19 -6.78 0.13 16.57
N GLN A 20 -6.80 0.49 15.29
CA GLN A 20 -6.49 -0.50 14.26
C GLN A 20 -5.00 -0.34 13.97
N ASP A 21 -4.19 -1.29 14.46
CA ASP A 21 -2.76 -1.27 14.16
C ASP A 21 -2.61 -1.22 12.64
N ALA A 22 -1.84 -0.26 12.13
CA ALA A 22 -1.62 -0.13 10.68
C ALA A 22 -1.11 -1.45 10.04
N ALA A 23 -0.52 -2.33 10.86
CA ALA A 23 -0.13 -3.68 10.49
C ALA A 23 -1.29 -4.52 9.92
N ASP A 24 -2.54 -4.32 10.36
CA ASP A 24 -3.70 -5.09 9.89
C ASP A 24 -4.02 -4.83 8.41
N TRP A 25 -3.63 -3.66 7.89
CA TRP A 25 -3.88 -3.25 6.51
C TRP A 25 -2.65 -3.41 5.60
N LEU A 26 -1.54 -3.91 6.15
CA LEU A 26 -0.28 -4.05 5.43
C LEU A 26 0.04 -5.52 5.21
N VAL A 27 0.21 -5.89 3.94
CA VAL A 27 0.67 -7.23 3.56
C VAL A 27 2.11 -7.10 3.06
N PRO A 28 3.06 -7.89 3.60
CA PRO A 28 4.41 -7.98 3.04
C PRO A 28 4.36 -8.43 1.57
N LEU A 29 5.09 -7.75 0.69
CA LEU A 29 5.02 -7.97 -0.76
C LEU A 29 5.33 -9.42 -1.16
N GLU A 30 6.28 -10.04 -0.48
CA GLU A 30 6.70 -11.43 -0.66
C GLU A 30 5.63 -12.47 -0.26
N ARG A 31 4.55 -12.04 0.39
CA ARG A 31 3.40 -12.89 0.73
C ARG A 31 2.22 -12.69 -0.20
N LEU A 32 2.28 -11.71 -1.10
CA LEU A 32 1.20 -11.46 -2.04
C LEU A 32 1.17 -12.54 -3.11
N THR A 33 -0.04 -13.01 -3.36
CA THR A 33 -0.35 -13.99 -4.39
C THR A 33 -1.32 -13.40 -5.41
N ARG A 34 -1.59 -14.15 -6.47
CA ARG A 34 -2.68 -13.83 -7.41
C ARG A 34 -4.05 -13.71 -6.73
N GLU A 35 -4.29 -14.40 -5.62
CA GLU A 35 -5.57 -14.38 -4.89
C GLU A 35 -5.83 -13.03 -4.22
N ASP A 36 -4.79 -12.26 -3.94
CA ASP A 36 -4.85 -10.93 -3.32
C ASP A 36 -5.21 -9.81 -4.32
N LEU A 37 -5.40 -10.14 -5.60
CA LEU A 37 -5.77 -9.15 -6.63
C LEU A 37 -6.97 -8.26 -6.24
N PRO A 38 -8.05 -8.77 -5.59
CA PRO A 38 -9.17 -7.93 -5.16
C PRO A 38 -8.82 -6.88 -4.10
N CYS A 39 -7.81 -7.13 -3.25
CA CYS A 39 -7.46 -6.23 -2.15
C CYS A 39 -6.29 -5.29 -2.48
N VAL A 40 -5.30 -5.73 -3.27
CA VAL A 40 -4.11 -4.92 -3.59
C VAL A 40 -4.03 -4.44 -5.04
N GLY A 41 -4.90 -4.94 -5.92
CA GLY A 41 -4.90 -4.64 -7.35
C GLY A 41 -3.81 -5.38 -8.13
N GLY A 42 -3.93 -5.36 -9.47
CA GLY A 42 -3.12 -6.22 -10.34
C GLY A 42 -1.61 -5.94 -10.35
N LYS A 43 -1.18 -4.70 -10.07
CA LYS A 43 0.26 -4.36 -10.05
C LYS A 43 0.97 -5.01 -8.88
N ASN A 44 0.37 -4.92 -7.69
CA ASN A 44 0.96 -5.44 -6.46
C ASN A 44 0.91 -6.97 -6.43
N ALA A 45 -0.21 -7.57 -6.88
CA ALA A 45 -0.30 -9.02 -7.03
C ALA A 45 0.78 -9.57 -7.98
N SER A 46 0.97 -8.92 -9.14
CA SER A 46 2.02 -9.33 -10.10
C SER A 46 3.43 -9.14 -9.54
N LEU A 47 3.67 -8.10 -8.74
CA LEU A 47 4.97 -7.86 -8.09
C LEU A 47 5.28 -8.93 -7.03
N GLY A 48 4.28 -9.34 -6.23
CA GLY A 48 4.43 -10.42 -5.25
C GLY A 48 4.78 -11.75 -5.89
N GLU A 49 4.05 -12.13 -6.95
CA GLU A 49 4.33 -13.33 -7.73
C GLU A 49 5.75 -13.30 -8.33
N LEU A 50 6.19 -12.14 -8.85
CA LEU A 50 7.54 -11.96 -9.38
C LEU A 50 8.61 -12.13 -8.30
N LEU A 51 8.40 -11.56 -7.11
CA LEU A 51 9.30 -11.71 -5.98
C LEU A 51 9.41 -13.18 -5.55
N GLY A 52 8.28 -13.88 -5.41
CA GLY A 52 8.26 -15.30 -5.04
C GLY A 52 8.94 -16.19 -6.08
N ALA A 53 8.61 -16.01 -7.36
CA ALA A 53 9.17 -16.83 -8.44
C ALA A 53 10.68 -16.63 -8.66
N LEU A 54 11.19 -15.42 -8.37
CA LEU A 54 12.59 -15.07 -8.63
C LEU A 54 13.49 -15.11 -7.39
N ALA A 55 12.92 -15.21 -6.18
CA ALA A 55 13.68 -15.29 -4.93
C ALA A 55 14.64 -16.49 -4.93
N ASP A 56 14.17 -17.67 -5.36
CA ASP A 56 14.98 -18.89 -5.43
C ASP A 56 16.09 -18.81 -6.50
N ALA A 57 15.91 -17.95 -7.51
CA ALA A 57 16.93 -17.66 -8.51
C ALA A 57 17.96 -16.60 -8.04
N GLY A 58 17.84 -16.09 -6.81
CA GLY A 58 18.74 -15.08 -6.24
C GLY A 58 18.58 -13.68 -6.82
N VAL A 59 17.51 -13.42 -7.58
CA VAL A 59 17.27 -12.14 -8.23
C VAL A 59 16.58 -11.19 -7.24
N ARG A 60 17.10 -9.97 -7.10
CA ARG A 60 16.49 -8.93 -6.28
C ARG A 60 15.67 -7.97 -7.13
N VAL A 61 14.38 -7.86 -6.84
CA VAL A 61 13.50 -6.87 -7.46
C VAL A 61 13.57 -5.57 -6.64
N ALA A 62 14.03 -4.49 -7.26
CA ALA A 62 14.18 -3.19 -6.59
C ALA A 62 12.99 -2.29 -6.89
N ILE A 63 12.49 -1.61 -5.85
CA ILE A 63 11.54 -0.50 -6.01
C ILE A 63 12.37 0.77 -6.14
N VAL A 64 12.36 1.37 -7.34
CA VAL A 64 13.05 2.64 -7.62
C VAL A 64 12.15 3.83 -7.26
N ARG A 65 12.76 4.90 -6.75
CA ARG A 65 12.11 6.14 -6.32
C ARG A 65 12.02 7.13 -7.47
#